data_AF-A0A369LY95-F1
#
_entry.id   AF-A0A369LY95-F1
#
_cell.length_a   1.000
_cell.length_b   1.000
_cell.length_c   1.000
_cell.angle_alpha   90.00
_cell.angle_beta   90.00
_cell.angle_gamma   90.00
#
_symmetry.space_group_name_H-M   'P 1'
#
loop_
_entity.id
_entity.type
_entity.pdbx_description
1 polymer ?
#
loop_
_entity_poly.entity_id
_entity_poly.type
_entity_poly.pdbx_seq_one_letter_code
_entity_poly.pdbx_strand_id
1 'polypeptide(L)'
;MFQIAGENIASVEASLDRGELYRCDEEWVQAESGEIEALMGAEGDWQASLAKAYADGRTHLFRFTRLGPSVVEEGSAAVGMRLGMWLPDAGDGEGASSGLGADMLPLEWLDGAKLTVSVRFADGASETKEVVLHTGYLKTVTVEENGVEWRVAVPELADGPDPAGQSTFYTLYGTIE
;
A
#
# COMPACT_ATOMS: atom_id res chain seq x y z
N MET A 1 4.16 -0.65 -2.02
CA MET A 1 3.91 -0.68 -0.57
C MET A 1 5.24 -0.86 0.13
N PHE A 2 5.52 -0.04 1.15
CA PHE A 2 6.71 -0.10 1.98
C PHE A 2 6.41 -0.97 3.20
N GLN A 3 7.36 -1.82 3.60
CA GLN A 3 7.23 -2.62 4.81
C GLN A 3 8.34 -2.25 5.76
N ILE A 4 7.98 -2.02 7.02
CA ILE A 4 8.96 -1.82 8.09
C ILE A 4 9.33 -3.20 8.64
N ALA A 5 10.59 -3.56 8.41
CA ALA A 5 11.17 -4.81 8.88
C ALA A 5 12.33 -4.52 9.83
N GLY A 6 12.49 -5.37 10.84
CA GLY A 6 13.53 -5.24 11.84
C GLY A 6 13.13 -5.89 13.15
N GLU A 7 14.09 -6.03 14.06
CA GLU A 7 13.89 -6.54 15.41
C GLU A 7 13.99 -5.40 16.42
N ASN A 8 13.40 -5.59 17.61
CA ASN A 8 13.50 -4.66 18.74
C ASN A 8 13.05 -3.22 18.43
N ILE A 9 12.13 -3.03 17.49
CA ILE A 9 11.52 -1.72 17.20
C ILE A 9 10.56 -1.38 18.35
N ALA A 10 10.75 -0.20 18.94
CA ALA A 10 9.87 0.36 19.96
C ALA A 10 8.81 1.28 19.35
N SER A 11 9.19 2.11 18.39
CA SER A 11 8.26 2.97 17.66
C SER A 11 8.76 3.28 16.26
N VAL A 12 7.81 3.66 15.41
CA VAL A 12 8.02 4.16 14.06
C VAL A 12 7.31 5.49 13.95
N GLU A 13 7.98 6.46 13.34
CA GLU A 13 7.36 7.65 12.77
C GLU A 13 7.58 7.63 11.27
N ALA A 14 6.53 7.83 10.49
CA ALA A 14 6.61 7.94 9.04
C ALA A 14 5.88 9.21 8.58
N SER A 15 6.46 9.94 7.65
CA SER A 15 5.86 11.16 7.09
C SER A 15 6.16 11.33 5.61
N LEU A 16 5.20 11.90 4.90
CA LEU A 16 5.35 12.36 3.53
C LEU A 16 5.40 13.88 3.49
N ASP A 17 6.29 14.43 2.68
CA ASP A 17 6.29 15.86 2.38
C ASP A 17 5.14 16.27 1.43
N ARG A 18 4.55 15.30 0.73
CA ARG A 18 3.48 15.47 -0.24
C ARG A 18 2.60 14.21 -0.29
N GLY A 19 1.30 14.39 -0.13
CA GLY A 19 0.34 13.28 -0.09
C GLY A 19 0.14 12.72 1.31
N GLU A 20 -0.46 11.54 1.36
CA GLU A 20 -0.87 10.90 2.60
C GLU A 20 -0.54 9.41 2.59
N LEU A 21 -0.46 8.84 3.78
CA LEU A 21 -0.16 7.44 4.02
C LEU A 21 -1.45 6.66 4.29
N TYR A 22 -1.44 5.39 3.93
CA TYR A 22 -2.35 4.40 4.49
C TYR A 22 -1.59 3.23 5.10
N ARG A 23 -2.19 2.58 6.10
CA ARG A 23 -1.78 1.26 6.60
C ARG A 23 -2.53 0.17 5.87
N CYS A 24 -1.84 -0.88 5.45
CA CYS A 24 -2.43 -2.10 4.89
C CYS A 24 -2.41 -3.23 5.90
N ASP A 25 -3.58 -3.63 6.37
CA ASP A 25 -3.78 -4.78 7.25
C ASP A 25 -4.40 -5.93 6.46
N GLU A 26 -3.90 -7.15 6.67
CA GLU A 26 -4.56 -8.36 6.17
C GLU A 26 -5.57 -8.88 7.18
N GLU A 27 -6.77 -9.19 6.73
CA GLU A 27 -7.82 -9.73 7.60
C GLU A 27 -8.47 -10.97 6.99
N TRP A 28 -8.83 -11.88 7.88
CA TRP A 28 -9.58 -13.08 7.58
C TRP A 28 -10.91 -13.00 8.29
N VAL A 29 -12.00 -12.96 7.53
CA VAL A 29 -13.36 -12.84 8.06
C VAL A 29 -14.21 -14.02 7.63
N GLN A 30 -15.20 -14.35 8.43
CA GLN A 30 -16.29 -15.24 8.05
C GLN A 30 -17.48 -14.34 7.74
N ALA A 31 -17.89 -14.29 6.47
CA ALA A 31 -18.92 -13.35 6.03
C ALA A 31 -19.68 -13.91 4.83
N GLU A 32 -20.97 -13.61 4.75
CA GLU A 32 -21.79 -13.90 3.58
C GLU A 32 -21.57 -12.85 2.47
N SER A 33 -21.97 -13.16 1.23
CA SER A 33 -21.75 -12.28 0.07
C SER A 33 -22.24 -10.84 0.28
N GLY A 34 -23.42 -10.67 0.90
CA GLY A 34 -23.98 -9.34 1.16
C GLY A 34 -23.21 -8.54 2.23
N GLU A 35 -22.56 -9.21 3.18
CA GLU A 35 -21.74 -8.56 4.19
C GLU A 35 -20.39 -8.11 3.59
N ILE A 36 -19.83 -8.89 2.66
CA ILE A 36 -18.63 -8.49 1.91
C ILE A 36 -18.93 -7.28 1.02
N GLU A 37 -20.06 -7.25 0.33
CA GLU A 37 -20.48 -6.08 -0.47
C GLU A 37 -20.63 -4.83 0.41
N ALA A 38 -21.25 -4.97 1.58
CA ALA A 38 -21.39 -3.86 2.53
C ALA A 38 -20.03 -3.37 3.08
N LEU A 39 -19.09 -4.28 3.36
CA LEU A 39 -17.73 -3.95 3.79
C LEU A 39 -16.94 -3.22 2.71
N MET A 40 -17.09 -3.63 1.45
CA MET A 40 -16.38 -3.05 0.31
C MET A 40 -16.93 -1.67 -0.09
N GLY A 41 -18.23 -1.43 0.14
CA GLY A 41 -18.90 -0.16 -0.15
C GLY A 41 -18.95 0.82 1.02
N ALA A 42 -18.31 0.50 2.16
CA ALA A 42 -18.31 1.37 3.31
C ALA A 42 -17.45 2.61 3.06
N GLU A 43 -17.99 3.79 3.36
CA GLU A 43 -17.27 5.06 3.33
C GLU A 43 -16.61 5.35 4.69
N GLY A 44 -15.44 6.00 4.67
CA GLY A 44 -14.73 6.45 5.85
C GLY A 44 -13.24 6.68 5.58
N ASP A 45 -12.47 6.86 6.65
CA ASP A 45 -11.00 6.93 6.59
C ASP A 45 -10.35 5.55 6.39
N TRP A 46 -11.04 4.65 5.70
CA TRP A 46 -10.55 3.33 5.34
C TRP A 46 -11.29 2.80 4.11
N GLN A 47 -10.65 1.86 3.40
CA GLN A 47 -11.21 1.10 2.29
C GLN A 47 -10.84 -0.38 2.44
N ALA A 48 -11.66 -1.28 1.89
CA ALA A 48 -11.32 -2.69 1.80
C ALA A 48 -11.12 -3.12 0.34
N SER A 49 -10.25 -4.10 0.13
CA SER A 49 -10.16 -4.84 -1.13
C SER A 49 -10.28 -6.33 -0.86
N LEU A 50 -11.16 -7.00 -1.62
CA LEU A 50 -11.29 -8.44 -1.60
C LEU A 50 -10.04 -9.09 -2.22
N ALA A 51 -9.34 -9.91 -1.45
CA ALA A 51 -8.28 -10.76 -1.96
C ALA A 51 -8.86 -12.06 -2.54
N LYS A 52 -9.66 -12.78 -1.73
CA LYS A 52 -10.31 -14.03 -2.14
C LYS A 52 -11.47 -14.40 -1.22
N ALA A 53 -12.57 -14.84 -1.81
CA ALA A 53 -13.65 -15.53 -1.11
C ALA A 53 -13.53 -17.05 -1.32
N TYR A 54 -13.73 -17.82 -0.25
CA TYR A 54 -13.69 -19.28 -0.25
C TYR A 54 -15.10 -19.86 -0.15
N ALA A 55 -15.30 -21.07 -0.69
CA ALA A 55 -16.62 -21.73 -0.72
C ALA A 55 -17.18 -22.05 0.68
N ASP A 56 -16.32 -22.11 1.71
CA ASP A 56 -16.71 -22.30 3.11
C ASP A 56 -17.11 -20.99 3.82
N GLY A 57 -17.19 -19.88 3.09
CA GLY A 57 -17.56 -18.56 3.60
C GLY A 57 -16.41 -17.79 4.27
N ARG A 58 -15.20 -18.36 4.33
CA ARG A 58 -14.01 -17.58 4.71
C ARG A 58 -13.67 -16.60 3.60
N THR A 59 -13.26 -15.40 3.98
CA THR A 59 -12.85 -14.35 3.07
C THR A 59 -11.55 -13.72 3.55
N HIS A 60 -10.58 -13.61 2.64
CA HIS A 60 -9.34 -12.85 2.82
C HIS A 60 -9.54 -11.47 2.22
N LEU A 61 -9.22 -10.43 2.99
CA LEU A 61 -9.34 -9.04 2.58
C LEU A 61 -8.10 -8.24 3.00
N PHE A 62 -7.84 -7.17 2.27
CA PHE A 62 -6.95 -6.10 2.68
C PHE A 62 -7.78 -4.93 3.19
N ARG A 63 -7.45 -4.40 4.37
CA ARG A 63 -7.96 -3.14 4.88
C ARG A 63 -6.89 -2.07 4.73
N PHE A 64 -7.25 -0.98 4.05
CA PHE A 64 -6.43 0.20 3.88
C PHE A 64 -6.97 1.28 4.78
N THR A 65 -6.25 1.62 5.85
CA THR A 65 -6.67 2.69 6.79
C THR A 65 -5.88 3.95 6.49
N ARG A 66 -6.55 5.06 6.19
CA ARG A 66 -5.93 6.36 5.94
C ARG A 66 -5.31 6.89 7.24
N LEU A 67 -4.05 7.29 7.18
CA LEU A 67 -3.27 7.79 8.31
C LEU A 67 -3.01 9.30 8.23
N GLY A 68 -3.26 9.91 7.06
CA GLY A 68 -2.88 11.28 6.78
C GLY A 68 -1.39 11.41 6.40
N PRO A 69 -0.83 12.64 6.40
CA PRO A 69 0.53 12.90 5.91
C PRO A 69 1.63 12.35 6.83
N SER A 70 1.32 12.03 8.08
CA SER A 70 2.27 11.50 9.05
C SER A 70 1.60 10.57 10.04
N VAL A 71 2.32 9.56 10.50
CA VAL A 71 1.88 8.60 11.52
C VAL A 71 2.99 8.33 12.52
N VAL A 72 2.61 8.11 13.77
CA VAL A 72 3.47 7.52 14.81
C VAL A 72 2.79 6.25 15.30
N GLU A 73 3.50 5.13 15.22
CA GLU A 73 3.05 3.82 15.71
C GLU A 73 4.04 3.29 16.73
N GLU A 74 3.53 2.68 17.79
CA GLU A 74 4.32 2.16 18.90
C GLU A 74 4.07 0.67 19.13
N GLY A 75 5.07 0.02 19.73
CA GLY A 75 4.96 -1.38 20.17
C GLY A 75 4.77 -2.36 19.01
N SER A 76 3.91 -3.36 19.22
CA SER A 76 3.72 -4.45 18.25
C SER A 76 3.10 -3.99 16.93
N ALA A 77 2.41 -2.85 16.90
CA ALA A 77 1.83 -2.30 15.67
C ALA A 77 2.89 -1.69 14.74
N ALA A 78 4.04 -1.26 15.29
CA ALA A 78 5.13 -0.69 14.51
C ALA A 78 5.92 -1.74 13.71
N VAL A 79 6.05 -2.95 14.25
CA VAL A 79 6.79 -4.05 13.63
C VAL A 79 5.96 -4.68 12.52
N GLY A 80 6.53 -4.79 11.32
CA GLY A 80 5.84 -5.41 10.19
C GLY A 80 4.76 -4.53 9.57
N MET A 81 4.61 -3.28 10.02
CA MET A 81 3.67 -2.32 9.45
C MET A 81 3.93 -2.16 7.95
N ARG A 82 2.85 -2.18 7.18
CA ARG A 82 2.85 -2.01 5.73
C ARG A 82 2.19 -0.68 5.37
N LEU A 83 2.98 0.22 4.81
CA LEU A 83 2.57 1.56 4.42
C LEU A 83 2.44 1.68 2.90
N GLY A 84 1.38 2.32 2.44
CA GLY A 84 1.24 2.76 1.06
C GLY A 84 0.80 4.20 0.97
N MET A 85 0.68 4.71 -0.26
CA MET A 85 0.32 6.10 -0.51
C MET A 85 -1.20 6.17 -0.71
N TRP A 86 -1.87 6.93 0.16
CA TRP A 86 -3.28 7.23 -0.02
C TRP A 86 -3.41 8.27 -1.12
N LEU A 87 -4.08 7.89 -2.20
CA LEU A 87 -4.32 8.77 -3.33
C LEU A 87 -5.61 9.54 -3.06
N PRO A 88 -5.65 10.86 -3.31
CA PRO A 88 -6.92 11.57 -3.29
C PRO A 88 -7.82 10.96 -4.37
N ASP A 89 -9.11 10.80 -4.08
CA ASP A 89 -10.09 10.46 -5.10
C ASP A 89 -9.93 11.46 -6.25
N ALA A 90 -9.87 10.98 -7.49
CA ALA A 90 -9.74 11.86 -8.66
C ALA A 90 -10.98 12.76 -8.92
N GLY A 91 -11.91 12.83 -7.94
CA GLY A 91 -13.19 13.54 -7.96
C GLY A 91 -13.14 15.05 -7.69
N ASP A 92 -11.98 15.67 -7.49
CA ASP A 92 -11.87 17.13 -7.46
C ASP A 92 -11.89 17.76 -8.88
N GLY A 93 -11.84 16.91 -9.92
CA GLY A 93 -12.15 17.27 -11.31
C GLY A 93 -13.30 16.43 -11.85
N GLU A 94 -14.24 17.04 -12.56
CA GLU A 94 -15.35 16.33 -13.22
C GLU A 94 -14.83 15.15 -14.06
N GLY A 95 -15.06 13.90 -13.61
CA GLY A 95 -15.06 12.73 -14.50
C GLY A 95 -14.25 11.49 -14.10
N ALA A 96 -13.85 11.26 -12.85
CA ALA A 96 -13.12 10.04 -12.49
C ALA A 96 -14.02 8.90 -11.96
N SER A 97 -13.83 7.71 -12.50
CA SER A 97 -14.57 6.49 -12.14
C SER A 97 -13.97 5.80 -10.93
N SER A 98 -14.80 5.51 -9.93
CA SER A 98 -14.44 4.74 -8.73
C SER A 98 -14.07 3.30 -9.08
N GLY A 99 -12.77 3.01 -9.17
CA GLY A 99 -12.24 1.66 -9.33
C GLY A 99 -10.72 1.64 -9.29
N LEU A 100 -10.14 0.64 -8.62
CA LEU A 100 -8.69 0.38 -8.59
C LEU A 100 -8.20 0.19 -10.04
N GLY A 101 -7.68 1.26 -10.65
CA GLY A 101 -7.17 1.27 -12.02
C GLY A 101 -7.57 2.46 -12.90
N ALA A 102 -8.48 3.34 -12.47
CA ALA A 102 -8.87 4.53 -13.27
C ALA A 102 -8.00 5.78 -13.01
N ASP A 103 -7.21 5.78 -11.94
CA ASP A 103 -6.44 6.91 -11.46
C ASP A 103 -4.95 6.77 -11.80
N MET A 104 -4.58 6.86 -13.09
CA MET A 104 -3.16 7.00 -13.47
C MET A 104 -2.63 8.44 -13.29
N LEU A 105 -3.50 9.42 -13.04
CA LEU A 105 -3.17 10.84 -12.86
C LEU A 105 -2.60 11.27 -11.48
N PRO A 106 -2.92 10.63 -10.32
CA PRO A 106 -2.35 11.04 -9.03
C PRO A 106 -0.95 10.48 -8.71
N LEU A 107 -0.45 9.49 -9.46
CA LEU A 107 0.88 8.92 -9.14
C LEU A 107 2.02 9.88 -9.50
N GLU A 108 1.96 10.52 -10.67
CA GLU A 108 2.99 11.49 -11.08
C GLU A 108 3.05 12.70 -10.16
N TRP A 109 1.94 13.04 -9.49
CA TRP A 109 1.93 14.08 -8.47
C TRP A 109 2.82 13.74 -7.27
N LEU A 110 3.03 12.45 -6.98
CA LEU A 110 3.92 11.96 -5.93
C LEU A 110 5.37 11.74 -6.41
N ASP A 111 5.66 11.94 -7.69
CA ASP A 111 7.03 11.84 -8.21
C ASP A 111 7.93 12.91 -7.56
N GLY A 112 9.08 12.46 -7.06
CA GLY A 112 10.02 13.26 -6.28
C GLY A 112 9.54 13.62 -4.86
N ALA A 113 8.40 13.10 -4.39
CA ALA A 113 8.01 13.24 -2.98
C ALA A 113 8.96 12.45 -2.07
N LYS A 114 9.06 12.86 -0.81
CA LYS A 114 9.97 12.27 0.18
C LYS A 114 9.19 11.60 1.30
N LEU A 115 9.42 10.30 1.45
CA LEU A 115 8.99 9.52 2.61
C LEU A 115 10.14 9.50 3.63
N THR A 116 9.93 10.13 4.78
CA THR A 116 10.85 10.04 5.92
C THR A 116 10.35 8.99 6.89
N VAL A 117 11.19 8.02 7.22
CA VAL A 117 10.89 6.98 8.21
C VAL A 117 11.93 7.04 9.32
N SER A 118 11.48 7.31 10.54
CA SER A 118 12.28 7.29 11.75
C SER A 118 11.87 6.10 12.62
N VAL A 119 12.84 5.28 13.00
CA VAL A 119 12.64 4.12 13.87
C VAL A 119 13.35 4.39 15.19
N ARG A 120 12.66 4.13 16.30
CA ARG A 120 13.28 4.07 17.63
C ARG A 120 13.33 2.62 18.08
N PHE A 121 14.49 2.17 18.53
CA PHE A 121 14.70 0.83 19.04
C PHE A 121 14.51 0.76 20.56
N ALA A 122 14.28 -0.44 21.07
CA ALA A 122 14.03 -0.71 22.49
C ALA A 122 15.22 -0.36 23.40
N ASP A 123 16.44 -0.35 22.87
CA ASP A 123 17.65 0.09 23.57
C ASP A 123 17.80 1.62 23.63
N GLY A 124 16.87 2.35 23.00
CA GLY A 124 16.84 3.80 22.93
C GLY A 124 17.58 4.39 21.72
N ALA A 125 18.23 3.57 20.88
CA ALA A 125 18.81 4.03 19.62
C ALA A 125 17.72 4.49 18.64
N SER A 126 18.10 5.29 17.65
CA SER A 126 17.18 5.70 16.59
C SER A 126 17.90 5.78 15.24
N GLU A 127 17.17 5.46 14.18
CA GLU A 127 17.62 5.54 12.80
C GLU A 127 16.55 6.28 11.97
N THR A 128 16.98 7.16 11.08
CA THR A 128 16.10 7.85 10.15
C THR A 128 16.57 7.57 8.73
N LYS A 129 15.63 7.21 7.86
CA LYS A 129 15.84 7.06 6.42
C LYS A 129 14.92 7.97 5.65
N GLU A 130 15.47 8.58 4.61
CA GLU A 130 14.70 9.30 3.61
C GLU A 130 14.61 8.44 2.35
N VAL A 131 13.40 8.33 1.80
CA VAL A 131 13.10 7.59 0.58
C VAL A 131 12.50 8.57 -0.41
N VAL A 132 13.19 8.78 -1.53
CA VAL A 132 12.64 9.57 -2.64
C VAL A 132 11.74 8.67 -3.48
N LEU A 133 10.51 9.12 -3.70
CA LEU A 133 9.52 8.43 -4.50
C LEU A 133 9.69 8.76 -5.98
N HIS A 134 9.51 7.74 -6.81
CA HIS A 134 9.56 7.84 -8.26
C HIS A 134 8.40 7.05 -8.86
N THR A 135 7.95 7.49 -10.01
CA THR A 135 6.99 6.76 -10.84
C THR A 135 7.71 6.01 -11.96
N GLY A 136 7.21 4.83 -12.31
CA GLY A 136 7.76 4.08 -13.43
C GLY A 136 7.14 2.72 -13.61
N TYR A 137 7.54 2.06 -14.69
CA TYR A 137 7.19 0.66 -14.91
C TYR A 137 8.16 -0.22 -14.14
N LEU A 138 7.65 -1.01 -13.19
CA LEU A 138 8.37 -2.10 -12.58
C LEU A 138 8.03 -3.41 -13.28
N LYS A 139 9.02 -4.29 -13.41
CA LYS A 139 8.77 -5.69 -13.79
C LYS A 139 7.95 -6.36 -12.70
N THR A 140 7.21 -7.39 -13.09
CA THR A 140 6.41 -8.19 -12.16
C THR A 140 6.72 -9.67 -12.29
N VAL A 141 6.56 -10.38 -11.18
CA VAL A 141 6.55 -11.84 -11.16
C VAL A 141 5.20 -12.35 -10.66
N THR A 142 4.86 -13.55 -11.10
CA THR A 142 3.74 -14.30 -10.55
C THR A 142 4.22 -15.11 -9.34
N VAL A 143 3.53 -15.00 -8.22
CA VAL A 143 3.76 -15.78 -7.01
C VAL A 143 2.46 -16.50 -6.65
N GLU A 144 2.53 -17.76 -6.27
CA GLU A 144 1.36 -18.48 -5.74
C GLU A 144 1.49 -18.64 -4.23
N GLU A 145 0.54 -18.09 -3.48
CA GLU A 145 0.45 -18.26 -2.03
C GLU A 145 -0.97 -18.66 -1.64
N ASN A 146 -1.10 -19.73 -0.84
CA ASN A 146 -2.40 -20.25 -0.38
C ASN A 146 -3.40 -20.55 -1.52
N GLY A 147 -2.89 -20.99 -2.68
CA GLY A 147 -3.69 -21.24 -3.89
C GLY A 147 -4.30 -19.98 -4.48
N VAL A 148 -3.65 -18.83 -4.27
CA VAL A 148 -3.96 -17.54 -4.90
C VAL A 148 -2.75 -17.12 -5.72
N GLU A 149 -2.99 -16.83 -6.99
CA GLU A 149 -1.96 -16.28 -7.86
C GLU A 149 -1.90 -14.76 -7.67
N TRP A 150 -0.76 -14.27 -7.22
CA TRP A 150 -0.45 -12.88 -7.00
C TRP A 150 0.51 -12.38 -8.06
N ARG A 151 0.25 -11.19 -8.59
CA ARG A 151 1.24 -10.46 -9.38
C ARG A 151 1.95 -9.46 -8.47
N VAL A 152 3.26 -9.61 -8.33
CA VAL A 152 4.09 -8.82 -7.43
C VAL A 152 5.11 -8.03 -8.23
N ALA A 153 5.18 -6.72 -8.01
CA ALA A 153 6.24 -5.90 -8.56
C ALA A 153 7.59 -6.26 -7.92
N VAL A 154 8.62 -6.41 -8.74
CA VAL A 154 10.01 -6.62 -8.29
C VAL A 154 10.77 -5.30 -8.38
N PRO A 155 11.88 -5.13 -7.63
CA PRO A 155 12.68 -3.90 -7.64
C PRO A 155 13.56 -3.80 -8.90
N GLU A 156 12.97 -4.02 -10.07
CA GLU A 156 13.60 -3.87 -11.38
C GLU A 156 12.71 -3.02 -12.29
N LEU A 157 13.30 -1.97 -12.85
CA LEU A 157 12.61 -1.14 -13.84
C LEU A 157 12.43 -1.90 -15.15
N ALA A 158 11.31 -1.64 -15.80
CA ALA A 158 11.03 -2.02 -17.18
C ALA A 158 11.12 -0.78 -18.07
N ASP A 159 11.46 -0.98 -19.34
CA ASP A 159 11.61 0.11 -20.31
C ASP A 159 10.27 0.75 -20.73
N GLY A 160 9.15 0.15 -20.31
CA GLY A 160 7.81 0.59 -20.66
C GLY A 160 6.76 -0.47 -20.34
N PRO A 161 5.51 -0.25 -20.74
CA PRO A 161 4.46 -1.24 -20.56
C PRO A 161 4.74 -2.47 -21.43
N ASP A 162 4.59 -3.65 -20.84
CA ASP A 162 4.48 -4.90 -21.58
C ASP A 162 3.23 -4.86 -22.48
N PRO A 163 3.35 -5.07 -23.80
CA PRO A 163 2.19 -5.11 -24.70
C PRO A 163 1.14 -6.15 -24.34
N ALA A 164 1.54 -7.25 -23.67
CA ALA A 164 0.61 -8.26 -23.17
C ALA A 164 -0.03 -7.87 -21.82
N GLY A 165 0.51 -6.84 -21.14
CA GLY A 165 0.07 -6.37 -19.83
C GLY A 165 0.31 -7.36 -18.69
N GLN A 166 1.20 -8.33 -18.88
CA GLN A 166 1.39 -9.43 -17.92
C GLN A 166 2.64 -9.31 -17.06
N SER A 167 3.66 -8.59 -17.54
CA SER A 167 4.99 -8.58 -16.90
C SER A 167 5.42 -7.23 -16.34
N THR A 168 4.59 -6.18 -16.41
CA THR A 168 4.91 -4.85 -15.90
C THR A 168 3.74 -4.17 -15.20
N PHE A 169 4.04 -3.37 -14.17
CA PHE A 169 3.10 -2.45 -13.52
C PHE A 169 3.64 -1.04 -13.51
N TYR A 170 2.81 -0.06 -13.89
CA TYR A 170 3.10 1.35 -13.63
C TYR A 170 2.75 1.66 -12.18
N THR A 171 3.72 2.06 -11.38
CA THR A 171 3.52 2.26 -9.94
C THR A 171 4.57 3.19 -9.35
N LEU A 172 4.49 3.43 -8.04
CA LEU A 172 5.50 4.15 -7.26
C LEU A 172 6.57 3.19 -6.73
N TYR A 173 7.82 3.60 -6.82
CA TYR A 173 8.95 2.94 -6.18
C TYR A 173 9.80 3.97 -5.43
N GLY A 174 10.52 3.51 -4.40
CA GLY A 174 11.36 4.36 -3.57
C GLY A 174 12.83 4.05 -3.73
N THR A 175 13.68 5.08 -3.73
CA THR A 175 15.13 4.95 -3.63
C THR A 175 15.63 5.54 -2.31
N ILE A 176 16.52 4.83 -1.63
CA ILE A 176 17.22 5.32 -0.43
C ILE A 176 18.51 5.99 -0.90
N GLU A 177 18.78 7.20 -0.41
CA GLU A 177 20.08 7.88 -0.60
C GLU A 177 21.12 7.46 0.44
#